data_AF-A0A5N6WJI4-F1
#
_entry.id   AF-A0A5N6WJI4-F1
#
_cell.length_a   1.000
_cell.length_b   1.000
_cell.length_c   1.000
_cell.angle_alpha   90.00
_cell.angle_beta   90.00
_cell.angle_gamma   90.00
#
_symmetry.space_group_name_H-M   'P 1'
#
loop_
_entity.id
_entity.type
_entity.pdbx_description
1 polymer ?
#
loop_
_entity_poly.entity_id
_entity_poly.type
_entity_poly.pdbx_seq_one_letter_code
_entity_poly.pdbx_strand_id
1 'polypeptide(L)'
;METHINTHSQLTKRLRAQPVSVPNLLPIFSSWPGAVNPHWRALVPVINARIDSLFPEPVKATKLKRCDFAHLASTRWPLAGFNELYILAFLSLWLVTWDDQIDDIKGSMSNNFEAAEQYRRETLYFVAQCLDLDITESLPRSYNDSIFVPDDPIVQSFDVIGEALRDAYTYEQRHRFLREMSLFMVTSHMEQKAKLEGHIPSLEEYWRVRMGTSAVGVICAINEYSLRSVIPCAIMEDHDMRTMWNEVNVIASM
;
A
#
# COMPACT_ATOMS: atom_id res chain seq x y z
N MET A 1 -0.49 0.02 -45.25
CA MET A 1 -0.83 -0.79 -44.06
C MET A 1 0.34 -0.64 -43.11
N GLU A 2 0.32 0.40 -42.29
CA GLU A 2 1.42 0.67 -41.36
C GLU A 2 1.43 -0.41 -40.29
N THR A 3 2.50 -1.18 -40.25
CA THR A 3 2.78 -2.11 -39.16
C THR A 3 2.98 -1.29 -37.90
N HIS A 4 1.96 -1.19 -37.05
CA HIS A 4 2.10 -0.68 -35.69
C HIS A 4 3.18 -1.49 -34.98
N ILE A 5 4.37 -0.91 -34.88
CA ILE A 5 5.48 -1.49 -34.13
C ILE A 5 5.06 -1.48 -32.66
N ASN A 6 4.89 -2.66 -32.07
CA ASN A 6 4.63 -2.79 -30.64
C ASN A 6 5.93 -2.49 -29.87
N THR A 7 6.14 -1.20 -29.57
CA THR A 7 7.31 -0.66 -28.85
C THR A 7 7.59 -1.40 -27.55
N HIS A 8 6.54 -1.80 -26.82
CA HIS A 8 6.66 -2.56 -25.57
C HIS A 8 7.29 -3.94 -25.76
N SER A 9 6.86 -4.68 -26.80
CA SER A 9 7.42 -6.00 -27.15
C SER A 9 8.89 -5.88 -27.55
N GLN A 10 9.26 -4.83 -28.29
CA GLN A 10 10.65 -4.59 -28.68
C GLN A 10 11.53 -4.25 -27.47
N LEU A 11 11.05 -3.38 -26.57
CA LEU A 11 11.77 -3.04 -25.34
C LEU A 11 11.97 -4.27 -24.46
N THR A 12 10.93 -5.09 -24.26
CA THR A 12 11.00 -6.33 -23.48
C THR A 12 12.05 -7.29 -24.05
N LYS A 13 12.08 -7.49 -25.38
CA LYS A 13 13.08 -8.34 -26.03
C LYS A 13 14.50 -7.81 -25.82
N ARG A 14 14.70 -6.49 -25.93
CA ARG A 14 16.01 -5.85 -25.69
C ARG A 14 16.47 -6.01 -24.25
N LEU A 15 15.60 -5.76 -23.28
CA LEU A 15 15.93 -5.89 -21.85
C LEU A 15 16.28 -7.34 -21.49
N ARG A 16 15.53 -8.32 -21.98
CA ARG A 16 15.81 -9.75 -21.73
C ARG A 16 17.13 -10.24 -22.35
N ALA A 17 17.59 -9.59 -23.40
CA ALA A 17 18.84 -9.94 -24.07
C ALA A 17 20.08 -9.31 -23.40
N GLN A 18 19.90 -8.39 -22.45
CA GLN A 18 21.00 -7.70 -21.77
C GLN A 18 21.21 -8.29 -20.37
N PRO A 19 22.43 -8.75 -20.03
CA PRO A 19 22.74 -9.11 -18.65
C PRO A 19 22.72 -7.84 -17.79
N VAL A 20 21.93 -7.86 -16.72
CA VAL A 20 21.89 -6.79 -15.72
C VAL A 20 22.64 -7.28 -14.48
N SER A 21 23.64 -6.52 -14.05
CA SER A 21 24.35 -6.76 -12.80
C SER A 21 23.76 -5.88 -11.70
N VAL A 22 23.09 -6.49 -10.72
CA VAL A 22 22.62 -5.78 -9.52
C VAL A 22 23.74 -5.79 -8.47
N PRO A 23 24.28 -4.64 -8.07
CA PRO A 23 25.34 -4.60 -7.06
C PRO A 23 24.81 -5.01 -5.69
N ASN A 24 25.69 -5.56 -4.84
CA ASN A 24 25.34 -5.81 -3.45
C ASN A 24 25.21 -4.48 -2.69
N LEU A 25 23.99 -4.09 -2.34
CA LEU A 25 23.69 -2.85 -1.63
C LEU A 25 23.85 -2.96 -0.10
N LEU A 26 23.92 -4.18 0.45
CA LEU A 26 24.01 -4.41 1.91
C LEU A 26 25.16 -3.66 2.61
N PRO A 27 26.38 -3.53 2.04
CA PRO A 27 27.47 -2.83 2.70
C PRO A 27 27.15 -1.36 3.04
N ILE A 28 26.30 -0.70 2.26
CA ILE A 28 25.90 0.70 2.48
C ILE A 28 25.10 0.86 3.79
N PHE A 29 24.40 -0.20 4.20
CA PHE A 29 23.59 -0.25 5.41
C PHE A 29 24.29 -0.95 6.59
N SER A 30 25.58 -1.24 6.49
CA SER A 30 26.32 -2.01 7.51
C SER A 30 26.34 -1.37 8.90
N SER A 31 26.22 -0.05 8.98
CA SER A 31 26.13 0.70 10.23
C SER A 31 24.69 0.91 10.73
N TRP A 32 23.68 0.55 9.94
CA TRP A 32 22.29 0.75 10.32
C TRP A 32 21.86 -0.32 11.32
N PRO A 33 21.15 0.05 12.40
CA PRO A 33 20.69 -0.92 13.38
C PRO A 33 19.67 -1.86 12.74
N GLY A 34 19.99 -3.15 12.69
CA GLY A 34 19.10 -4.20 12.22
C GLY A 34 18.59 -5.05 13.37
N ALA A 35 17.27 -5.30 13.40
CA ALA A 35 16.65 -6.20 14.35
C ALA A 35 15.41 -6.85 13.75
N VAL A 36 14.98 -7.96 14.34
CA VAL A 36 13.69 -8.61 14.03
C VAL A 36 12.88 -8.63 15.31
N ASN A 37 11.62 -8.21 15.22
CA ASN A 37 10.71 -8.19 16.36
C ASN A 37 10.63 -9.59 17.02
N PRO A 38 10.75 -9.70 18.36
CA PRO A 38 10.68 -10.97 19.07
C PRO A 38 9.35 -11.72 18.88
N HIS A 39 8.28 -11.00 18.53
CA HIS A 39 6.95 -11.56 18.30
C HIS A 39 6.77 -12.21 16.93
N TRP A 40 7.74 -12.11 16.00
CA TRP A 40 7.62 -12.61 14.62
C TRP A 40 7.01 -14.02 14.53
N ARG A 41 7.62 -15.00 15.20
CA ARG A 41 7.19 -16.41 15.11
C ARG A 41 5.78 -16.62 15.65
N ALA A 42 5.38 -15.86 16.67
CA ALA A 42 4.04 -15.92 17.23
C ALA A 42 3.01 -15.24 16.32
N LEU A 43 3.44 -14.26 15.52
CA LEU A 43 2.56 -13.52 14.60
C LEU A 43 2.25 -14.30 13.31
N VAL A 44 3.18 -15.14 12.83
CA VAL A 44 3.00 -15.97 11.61
C VAL A 44 1.65 -16.72 11.57
N PRO A 45 1.28 -17.54 12.58
CA PRO A 45 0.01 -18.27 12.52
C PRO A 45 -1.22 -17.35 12.52
N VAL A 46 -1.14 -16.20 13.16
CA VAL A 46 -2.24 -15.22 13.24
C VAL A 46 -2.49 -14.57 11.87
N ILE A 47 -1.42 -14.12 11.21
CA ILE A 47 -1.53 -13.56 9.85
C ILE A 47 -1.94 -14.63 8.84
N ASN A 48 -1.44 -15.86 8.96
CA ASN A 48 -1.84 -16.96 8.09
C ASN A 48 -3.34 -17.30 8.24
N ALA A 49 -3.88 -17.27 9.45
CA ALA A 49 -5.31 -17.46 9.68
C ALA A 49 -6.15 -16.33 9.07
N ARG A 50 -5.65 -15.08 9.13
CA ARG A 50 -6.29 -13.93 8.46
C ARG A 50 -6.31 -14.13 6.93
N ILE A 51 -5.20 -14.58 6.35
CA ILE A 51 -5.13 -14.90 4.91
C ILE A 51 -6.15 -15.99 4.55
N ASP A 52 -6.24 -17.07 5.33
CA ASP A 52 -7.22 -18.14 5.06
C ASP A 52 -8.67 -17.64 5.12
N SER A 53 -8.97 -16.71 6.02
CA SER A 53 -10.30 -16.12 6.15
C SER A 53 -10.67 -15.21 4.98
N LEU A 54 -9.72 -14.44 4.44
CA LEU A 54 -9.97 -13.48 3.37
C LEU A 54 -9.88 -14.12 1.97
N PHE A 55 -9.10 -15.19 1.83
CA PHE A 55 -8.81 -15.84 0.57
C PHE A 55 -9.17 -17.33 0.66
N PRO A 56 -10.45 -17.70 0.47
CA PRO A 56 -10.87 -19.10 0.51
C PRO A 56 -10.28 -19.94 -0.64
N GLU A 57 -9.74 -19.29 -1.67
CA GLU A 57 -9.06 -19.94 -2.79
C GLU A 57 -7.65 -20.41 -2.37
N PRO A 58 -7.38 -21.73 -2.37
CA PRO A 58 -6.15 -22.28 -1.78
C PRO A 58 -4.84 -21.83 -2.45
N VAL A 59 -4.84 -21.59 -3.76
CA VAL A 59 -3.63 -21.19 -4.50
C VAL A 59 -3.19 -19.78 -4.12
N LYS A 60 -4.12 -18.81 -4.12
CA LYS A 60 -3.90 -17.43 -3.70
C LYS A 60 -3.51 -17.36 -2.24
N ALA A 61 -4.22 -18.07 -1.35
CA ALA A 61 -3.86 -18.13 0.07
C ALA A 61 -2.44 -18.68 0.28
N THR A 62 -2.08 -19.77 -0.39
CA THR A 62 -0.73 -20.35 -0.31
C THR A 62 0.34 -19.38 -0.82
N LYS A 63 0.08 -18.66 -1.92
CA LYS A 63 0.99 -17.64 -2.46
C LYS A 63 1.20 -16.51 -1.44
N LEU A 64 0.13 -15.99 -0.85
CA LEU A 64 0.19 -14.91 0.13
C LEU A 64 0.93 -15.32 1.41
N LYS A 65 0.71 -16.54 1.92
CA LYS A 65 1.42 -17.06 3.10
C LYS A 65 2.93 -17.16 2.88
N ARG A 66 3.37 -17.48 1.65
CA ARG A 66 4.80 -17.53 1.29
C ARG A 66 5.46 -16.15 1.29
N CYS A 67 4.71 -15.06 1.20
CA CYS A 67 5.24 -13.70 1.31
C CYS A 67 5.67 -13.35 2.75
N ASP A 68 5.23 -14.11 3.77
CA ASP A 68 5.55 -13.92 5.19
C ASP A 68 5.43 -12.45 5.64
N PHE A 69 4.22 -11.91 5.56
CA PHE A 69 3.93 -10.53 6.00
C PHE A 69 4.24 -10.30 7.49
N ALA A 70 4.23 -11.35 8.31
CA ALA A 70 4.66 -11.29 9.70
C ALA A 70 6.16 -10.99 9.80
N HIS A 71 7.00 -11.65 9.00
CA HIS A 71 8.43 -11.35 8.92
C HIS A 71 8.68 -9.94 8.39
N LEU A 72 7.98 -9.56 7.31
CA LEU A 72 8.09 -8.23 6.71
C LEU A 72 7.82 -7.12 7.72
N ALA A 73 6.75 -7.25 8.52
CA ALA A 73 6.46 -6.28 9.57
C ALA A 73 7.50 -6.34 10.69
N SER A 74 7.96 -7.54 11.06
CA SER A 74 8.90 -7.72 12.17
C SER A 74 10.28 -7.10 11.91
N THR A 75 10.71 -7.01 10.66
CA THR A 75 11.95 -6.34 10.28
C THR A 75 11.80 -4.81 10.18
N ARG A 76 10.59 -4.32 9.88
CA ARG A 76 10.29 -2.88 9.80
C ARG A 76 10.04 -2.25 11.16
N TRP A 77 9.37 -2.98 12.06
CA TRP A 77 8.98 -2.49 13.39
C TRP A 77 9.49 -3.41 14.49
N PRO A 78 10.82 -3.48 14.68
CA PRO A 78 11.45 -4.42 15.61
C PRO A 78 11.07 -4.19 17.09
N LEU A 79 10.56 -3.00 17.42
CA LEU A 79 10.22 -2.58 18.77
C LEU A 79 8.71 -2.55 19.05
N ALA A 80 7.87 -2.85 18.06
CA ALA A 80 6.42 -2.83 18.23
C ALA A 80 5.94 -3.90 19.21
N GLY A 81 4.88 -3.59 19.97
CA GLY A 81 4.13 -4.59 20.71
C GLY A 81 3.42 -5.58 19.78
N PHE A 82 2.98 -6.72 20.33
CA PHE A 82 2.34 -7.77 19.53
C PHE A 82 1.10 -7.27 18.78
N ASN A 83 0.24 -6.48 19.43
CA ASN A 83 -0.99 -5.97 18.84
C ASN A 83 -0.70 -4.94 17.75
N GLU A 84 0.24 -4.02 18.00
CA GLU A 84 0.67 -3.03 17.03
C GLU A 84 1.27 -3.72 15.79
N LEU A 85 2.16 -4.68 16.02
CA LEU A 85 2.80 -5.45 14.96
C LEU A 85 1.78 -6.25 14.13
N TYR A 86 0.73 -6.77 14.76
CA TYR A 86 -0.37 -7.43 14.05
C TYR A 86 -1.07 -6.49 13.08
N ILE A 87 -1.45 -5.29 13.52
CA ILE A 87 -2.11 -4.30 12.64
C ILE A 87 -1.18 -3.85 11.53
N LEU A 88 0.11 -3.65 11.81
CA LEU A 88 1.12 -3.23 10.83
C LEU A 88 1.40 -4.32 9.78
N ALA A 89 1.45 -5.58 10.20
CA ALA A 89 1.53 -6.73 9.29
C ALA A 89 0.26 -6.86 8.46
N PHE A 90 -0.90 -6.63 9.07
CA PHE A 90 -2.17 -6.72 8.37
C PHE A 90 -2.34 -5.59 7.35
N LEU A 91 -1.93 -4.36 7.66
CA LEU A 91 -1.88 -3.27 6.68
C LEU A 91 -0.96 -3.61 5.50
N SER A 92 0.20 -4.20 5.77
CA SER A 92 1.13 -4.61 4.70
C SER A 92 0.51 -5.66 3.77
N LEU A 93 -0.20 -6.64 4.35
CA LEU A 93 -1.01 -7.60 3.58
C LEU A 93 -2.10 -6.89 2.79
N TRP A 94 -2.86 -6.01 3.44
CA TRP A 94 -4.00 -5.30 2.88
C TRP A 94 -3.59 -4.49 1.65
N LEU A 95 -2.53 -3.67 1.75
CA LEU A 95 -2.02 -2.86 0.64
C LEU A 95 -1.67 -3.70 -0.58
N VAL A 96 -0.96 -4.82 -0.38
CA VAL A 96 -0.59 -5.73 -1.47
C VAL A 96 -1.82 -6.37 -2.09
N THR A 97 -2.77 -6.82 -1.26
CA THR A 97 -3.96 -7.53 -1.77
C THR A 97 -4.99 -6.60 -2.42
N TRP A 98 -5.05 -5.35 -1.97
CA TRP A 98 -5.84 -4.30 -2.60
C TRP A 98 -5.29 -3.97 -3.98
N ASP A 99 -3.97 -3.81 -4.08
CA ASP A 99 -3.27 -3.55 -5.35
C ASP A 99 -3.49 -4.69 -6.36
N ASP A 100 -3.36 -5.95 -5.91
CA ASP A 100 -3.62 -7.15 -6.71
C ASP A 100 -5.04 -7.18 -7.32
N GLN A 101 -6.06 -6.57 -6.69
CA GLN A 101 -7.42 -6.54 -7.26
C GLN A 101 -7.49 -5.72 -8.56
N ILE A 102 -6.72 -4.64 -8.62
CA ILE A 102 -6.66 -3.76 -9.79
C ILE A 102 -5.65 -4.30 -10.82
N ASP A 103 -4.57 -4.95 -10.35
CA ASP A 103 -3.44 -5.26 -11.22
C ASP A 103 -3.38 -6.70 -11.77
N ASP A 104 -4.04 -7.67 -11.14
CA ASP A 104 -4.05 -9.04 -11.64
C ASP A 104 -4.66 -9.09 -13.04
N ILE A 105 -3.85 -9.47 -14.04
CA ILE A 105 -4.25 -9.60 -15.46
C ILE A 105 -5.43 -10.56 -15.64
N LYS A 106 -5.63 -11.50 -14.71
CA LYS A 106 -6.76 -12.43 -14.70
C LYS A 106 -7.98 -11.87 -13.95
N GLY A 107 -7.82 -10.76 -13.24
CA GLY A 107 -8.85 -10.06 -12.50
C GLY A 107 -9.83 -9.33 -13.42
N SER A 108 -11.04 -9.08 -12.92
CA SER A 108 -12.09 -8.39 -13.67
C SER A 108 -11.81 -6.88 -13.86
N MET A 109 -10.98 -6.29 -13.00
CA MET A 109 -10.73 -4.84 -12.98
C MET A 109 -9.50 -4.42 -13.80
N SER A 110 -8.56 -5.32 -14.08
CA SER A 110 -7.28 -4.93 -14.72
C SER A 110 -7.44 -4.30 -16.09
N ASN A 111 -8.52 -4.66 -16.80
CA ASN A 111 -8.88 -4.13 -18.12
C ASN A 111 -10.19 -3.32 -18.11
N ASN A 112 -10.74 -3.03 -16.92
CA ASN A 112 -12.00 -2.30 -16.74
C ASN A 112 -11.74 -1.09 -15.83
N PHE A 113 -11.45 0.04 -16.47
CA PHE A 113 -11.07 1.27 -15.78
C PHE A 113 -12.18 1.80 -14.88
N GLU A 114 -13.42 1.76 -15.34
CA GLU A 114 -14.59 2.24 -14.61
C GLU A 114 -14.83 1.42 -13.33
N ALA A 115 -14.70 0.09 -13.41
CA ALA A 115 -14.83 -0.78 -12.25
C ALA A 115 -13.70 -0.54 -11.23
N ALA A 116 -12.45 -0.38 -11.69
CA ALA A 116 -11.34 -0.04 -10.82
C ALA A 116 -11.51 1.34 -10.15
N GLU A 117 -12.09 2.32 -10.87
CA GLU A 117 -12.34 3.64 -10.32
C GLU A 117 -13.47 3.64 -9.27
N GLN A 118 -14.51 2.85 -9.48
CA GLN A 118 -15.52 2.59 -8.44
C GLN A 118 -14.86 1.98 -7.20
N TYR A 119 -14.03 0.95 -7.39
CA TYR A 119 -13.31 0.27 -6.31
C TYR A 119 -12.44 1.24 -5.49
N ARG A 120 -11.67 2.12 -6.16
CA ARG A 120 -10.87 3.16 -5.48
C ARG A 120 -11.73 4.11 -4.66
N ARG A 121 -12.83 4.61 -5.23
CA ARG A 121 -13.71 5.56 -4.56
C ARG A 121 -14.38 4.95 -3.34
N GLU A 122 -14.91 3.73 -3.47
CA GLU A 122 -15.50 2.99 -2.35
C GLU A 122 -14.47 2.72 -1.25
N THR A 123 -13.24 2.35 -1.65
CA THR A 123 -12.15 2.15 -0.71
C THR A 123 -11.83 3.43 0.04
N LEU A 124 -11.62 4.55 -0.65
CA LEU A 124 -11.24 5.80 -0.01
C LEU A 124 -12.32 6.26 0.98
N TYR A 125 -13.60 6.17 0.57
CA TYR A 125 -14.72 6.49 1.43
C TYR A 125 -14.76 5.62 2.69
N PHE A 126 -14.64 4.30 2.53
CA PHE A 126 -14.66 3.39 3.66
C PHE A 126 -13.46 3.60 4.60
N VAL A 127 -12.26 3.84 4.05
CA VAL A 127 -11.07 4.18 4.85
C VAL A 127 -11.30 5.42 5.70
N ALA A 128 -11.84 6.50 5.12
CA ALA A 128 -12.15 7.71 5.89
C ALA A 128 -13.20 7.47 6.97
N GLN A 129 -14.26 6.72 6.64
CA GLN A 129 -15.30 6.34 7.60
C GLN A 129 -14.73 5.55 8.78
N CYS A 130 -13.90 4.52 8.53
CA CYS A 130 -13.25 3.75 9.60
C CYS A 130 -12.31 4.61 10.46
N LEU A 131 -11.70 5.63 9.84
CA LEU A 131 -10.86 6.60 10.51
C LEU A 131 -11.65 7.71 11.21
N ASP A 132 -12.98 7.74 11.17
CA ASP A 132 -13.81 8.83 11.72
C ASP A 132 -13.38 10.20 11.15
N LEU A 133 -13.28 10.26 9.83
CA LEU A 133 -12.94 11.43 9.04
C LEU A 133 -13.91 11.58 7.86
N ASP A 134 -14.12 12.82 7.43
CA ASP A 134 -14.90 13.12 6.24
C ASP A 134 -13.99 13.29 5.02
N ILE A 135 -14.45 12.83 3.86
CA ILE A 135 -13.89 13.21 2.57
C ILE A 135 -14.80 14.27 1.96
N THR A 136 -14.22 15.41 1.58
CA THR A 136 -14.94 16.53 0.96
C THR A 136 -15.58 16.17 -0.39
N GLU A 137 -15.10 15.12 -1.05
CA GLU A 137 -15.73 14.54 -2.25
C GLU A 137 -16.82 13.53 -1.84
N SER A 138 -18.04 14.03 -1.70
CA SER A 138 -19.20 13.24 -1.30
C SER A 138 -19.51 12.09 -2.27
N LEU A 139 -19.72 10.88 -1.75
CA LEU A 139 -20.54 9.86 -2.43
C LEU A 139 -21.96 10.41 -2.69
N PRO A 140 -22.75 9.82 -3.60
CA PRO A 140 -24.14 10.19 -3.79
C PRO A 140 -24.88 10.26 -2.44
N ARG A 141 -25.72 11.28 -2.27
CA ARG A 141 -26.43 11.64 -1.01
C ARG A 141 -27.22 10.52 -0.33
N SER A 142 -27.41 9.36 -0.98
CA SER A 142 -28.09 8.20 -0.40
C SER A 142 -27.32 7.53 0.75
N TYR A 143 -26.03 7.86 0.94
CA TYR A 143 -25.20 7.29 2.02
C TYR A 143 -25.12 8.16 3.28
N ASN A 144 -25.66 9.38 3.28
CA ASN A 144 -25.40 10.35 4.35
C ASN A 144 -26.05 10.02 5.71
N ASP A 145 -26.89 8.99 5.81
CA ASP A 145 -27.56 8.60 7.07
C ASP A 145 -27.22 7.17 7.54
N SER A 146 -26.37 6.41 6.81
CA SER A 146 -26.03 5.01 7.16
C SER A 146 -24.57 4.69 6.89
N ILE A 147 -23.95 3.91 7.79
CA ILE A 147 -22.59 3.36 7.62
C ILE A 147 -22.50 2.64 6.26
N PHE A 148 -21.61 3.12 5.39
CA PHE A 148 -21.28 2.43 4.15
C PHE A 148 -20.50 1.16 4.45
N VAL A 149 -20.93 0.05 3.87
CA VAL A 149 -20.21 -1.23 3.94
C VAL A 149 -19.92 -1.66 2.50
N PRO A 150 -18.64 -1.72 2.08
CA PRO A 150 -18.25 -2.21 0.76
C PRO A 150 -18.64 -3.68 0.58
N ASP A 151 -18.99 -4.06 -0.64
CA ASP A 151 -19.22 -5.45 -1.01
C ASP A 151 -17.92 -6.27 -1.08
N ASP A 152 -16.79 -5.62 -1.39
CA ASP A 152 -15.50 -6.28 -1.52
C ASP A 152 -14.89 -6.62 -0.14
N PRO A 153 -14.63 -7.91 0.16
CA PRO A 153 -14.12 -8.32 1.47
C PRO A 153 -12.75 -7.75 1.82
N ILE A 154 -11.89 -7.45 0.84
CA ILE A 154 -10.59 -6.84 1.09
C ILE A 154 -10.80 -5.42 1.57
N VAL A 155 -11.62 -4.63 0.87
CA VAL A 155 -11.95 -3.26 1.29
C VAL A 155 -12.59 -3.26 2.67
N GLN A 156 -13.59 -4.12 2.87
CA GLN A 156 -14.27 -4.25 4.16
C GLN A 156 -13.31 -4.57 5.31
N SER A 157 -12.31 -5.43 5.07
CA SER A 157 -11.34 -5.84 6.10
C SER A 157 -10.42 -4.72 6.59
N PHE A 158 -10.47 -3.53 5.96
CA PHE A 158 -9.79 -2.35 6.47
C PHE A 158 -10.35 -1.88 7.82
N ASP A 159 -11.59 -2.25 8.17
CA ASP A 159 -12.22 -1.90 9.44
C ASP A 159 -11.33 -2.19 10.66
N VAL A 160 -10.70 -3.36 10.72
CA VAL A 160 -9.77 -3.74 11.79
C VAL A 160 -8.58 -2.78 11.91
N ILE A 161 -8.07 -2.29 10.77
CA ILE A 161 -6.95 -1.34 10.75
C ILE A 161 -7.45 0.04 11.15
N GLY A 162 -8.55 0.50 10.55
CA GLY A 162 -9.13 1.81 10.79
C GLY A 162 -9.60 2.00 12.23
N GLU A 163 -10.24 1.00 12.84
CA GLU A 163 -10.62 1.01 14.25
C GLU A 163 -9.39 1.12 15.16
N ALA A 164 -8.34 0.33 14.89
CA ALA A 164 -7.12 0.36 15.66
C ALA A 164 -6.41 1.73 15.58
N LEU A 165 -6.43 2.37 14.40
CA LEU A 165 -5.92 3.72 14.21
C LEU A 165 -6.82 4.76 14.87
N ARG A 166 -8.14 4.65 14.75
CA ARG A 166 -9.11 5.54 15.39
C ARG A 166 -8.91 5.61 16.90
N ASP A 167 -8.63 4.47 17.52
CA ASP A 167 -8.46 4.36 18.97
C ASP A 167 -7.10 4.88 19.46
N ALA A 168 -6.06 4.84 18.61
CA ALA A 168 -4.69 5.16 19.02
C ALA A 168 -4.18 6.52 18.54
N TYR A 169 -4.65 7.01 17.39
CA TYR A 169 -4.14 8.19 16.73
C TYR A 169 -4.96 9.45 17.02
N THR A 170 -4.27 10.59 17.07
CA THR A 170 -4.93 11.90 17.06
C THR A 170 -5.62 12.16 15.72
N TYR A 171 -6.47 13.18 15.68
CA TYR A 171 -7.11 13.63 14.44
C TYR A 171 -6.07 13.91 13.33
N GLU A 172 -4.97 14.58 13.67
CA GLU A 172 -3.92 14.96 12.73
C GLU A 172 -3.16 13.75 12.18
N GLN A 173 -2.89 12.75 13.02
CA GLN A 173 -2.26 11.51 12.58
C GLN A 173 -3.18 10.70 11.65
N ARG A 174 -4.48 10.60 11.99
CA ARG A 174 -5.49 9.97 11.12
C ARG A 174 -5.62 10.69 9.78
N HIS A 175 -5.70 12.01 9.80
CA HIS A 175 -5.81 12.85 8.60
C HIS A 175 -4.56 12.72 7.72
N ARG A 176 -3.36 12.68 8.33
CA ARG A 176 -2.12 12.43 7.59
C ARG A 176 -2.11 11.05 6.92
N PHE A 177 -2.55 10.02 7.64
CA PHE A 177 -2.68 8.67 7.07
C PHE A 177 -3.67 8.65 5.90
N LEU A 178 -4.87 9.25 6.06
CA LEU A 178 -5.86 9.34 4.99
C LEU A 178 -5.33 10.08 3.75
N ARG A 179 -4.55 11.15 3.95
CA ARG A 179 -3.93 11.89 2.83
C ARG A 179 -2.99 11.00 2.01
N GLU A 180 -2.16 10.20 2.67
CA GLU A 180 -1.24 9.30 1.96
C GLU A 180 -1.98 8.12 1.31
N MET A 181 -3.08 7.63 1.91
CA MET A 181 -4.00 6.67 1.28
C MET A 181 -4.66 7.24 0.02
N SER A 182 -5.12 8.49 0.08
CA SER A 182 -5.67 9.18 -1.09
C SER A 182 -4.63 9.30 -2.20
N LEU A 183 -3.40 9.69 -1.88
CA LEU A 183 -2.30 9.78 -2.85
C LEU A 183 -2.01 8.41 -3.50
N PHE A 184 -1.98 7.34 -2.72
CA PHE A 184 -1.81 5.97 -3.22
C PHE A 184 -2.91 5.62 -4.25
N MET A 185 -4.17 5.89 -3.96
CA MET A 185 -5.28 5.59 -4.86
C MET A 185 -5.28 6.48 -6.12
N VAL A 186 -5.02 7.78 -5.98
CA VAL A 186 -4.92 8.71 -7.11
C VAL A 186 -3.79 8.31 -8.06
N THR A 187 -2.65 7.89 -7.52
CA THR A 187 -1.53 7.45 -8.37
C THR A 187 -1.77 6.07 -8.98
N SER A 188 -2.47 5.15 -8.29
CA SER A 188 -2.96 3.88 -8.87
C SER A 188 -3.88 4.12 -10.09
N HIS A 189 -4.75 5.14 -10.02
CA HIS A 189 -5.55 5.57 -11.17
C HIS A 189 -4.68 5.98 -12.35
N MET A 190 -3.66 6.82 -12.10
CA MET A 190 -2.74 7.28 -13.14
C MET A 190 -1.96 6.13 -13.77
N GLU A 191 -1.47 5.19 -12.96
CA GLU A 191 -0.75 4.00 -13.41
C GLU A 191 -1.60 3.11 -14.31
N GLN A 192 -2.83 2.78 -13.86
CA GLN A 192 -3.73 1.94 -14.64
C GLN A 192 -4.13 2.62 -15.96
N LYS A 193 -4.41 3.92 -15.93
CA LYS A 193 -4.73 4.68 -17.15
C LYS A 193 -3.60 4.58 -18.18
N ALA A 194 -2.36 4.86 -17.76
CA ALA A 194 -1.19 4.77 -18.63
C ALA A 194 -1.01 3.34 -19.20
N LYS A 195 -1.21 2.31 -18.36
CA LYS A 195 -1.16 0.90 -18.76
C LYS A 195 -2.19 0.56 -19.83
N LEU A 196 -3.44 1.00 -19.67
CA LEU A 196 -4.53 0.74 -20.62
C LEU A 196 -4.35 1.50 -21.95
N GLU A 197 -3.77 2.69 -21.89
CA GLU A 197 -3.42 3.48 -23.09
C GLU A 197 -2.16 2.94 -23.81
N GLY A 198 -1.46 1.96 -23.22
CA GLY A 198 -0.20 1.43 -23.75
C GLY A 198 0.96 2.43 -23.68
N HIS A 199 0.84 3.44 -22.81
CA HIS A 199 1.84 4.49 -22.62
C HIS A 199 3.04 3.95 -21.84
N ILE A 200 4.24 4.15 -22.37
CA ILE A 200 5.49 3.86 -21.66
C ILE A 200 5.93 5.18 -20.99
N PRO A 201 5.94 5.27 -19.65
CA PRO A 201 6.27 6.50 -18.98
C PRO A 201 7.75 6.87 -19.18
N SER A 202 8.01 8.17 -19.28
CA SER A 202 9.34 8.75 -19.04
C SER A 202 9.78 8.51 -17.59
N LEU A 203 11.06 8.71 -17.31
CA LEU A 203 11.59 8.54 -15.95
C LEU A 203 10.91 9.47 -14.94
N GLU A 204 10.61 10.71 -15.33
CA GLU A 204 9.92 11.68 -14.48
C GLU A 204 8.45 11.26 -14.22
N GLU A 205 7.74 10.81 -15.25
CA GLU A 205 6.38 10.28 -15.12
C GLU A 205 6.34 9.06 -14.22
N TYR A 206 7.29 8.13 -14.39
CA TYR A 206 7.43 6.96 -13.55
C TYR A 206 7.57 7.36 -12.09
N TRP A 207 8.53 8.24 -11.75
CA TRP A 207 8.73 8.63 -10.36
C TRP A 207 7.53 9.38 -9.78
N ARG A 208 6.88 10.27 -10.55
CA ARG A 208 5.68 10.97 -10.09
C ARG A 208 4.55 10.01 -9.68
N VAL A 209 4.37 8.92 -10.41
CA VAL A 209 3.37 7.88 -10.09
C VAL A 209 3.87 6.96 -8.99
N ARG A 210 5.11 6.45 -9.10
CA ARG A 210 5.70 5.47 -8.20
C ARG A 210 5.77 5.95 -6.76
N MET A 211 6.03 7.25 -6.54
CA MET A 211 6.08 7.84 -5.20
C MET A 211 4.73 7.74 -4.47
N GLY A 212 3.61 7.59 -5.17
CA GLY A 212 2.34 7.23 -4.56
C GLY A 212 2.06 5.72 -4.57
N THR A 213 2.25 5.05 -5.71
CA THR A 213 1.86 3.63 -5.88
C THR A 213 2.71 2.65 -5.07
N SER A 214 3.91 3.03 -4.62
CA SER A 214 4.70 2.22 -3.69
C SER A 214 4.07 2.08 -2.29
N ALA A 215 3.07 2.91 -1.97
CA ALA A 215 2.43 3.03 -0.66
C ALA A 215 3.41 3.35 0.50
N VAL A 216 4.65 3.74 0.21
CA VAL A 216 5.63 4.04 1.28
C VAL A 216 5.19 5.24 2.12
N GLY A 217 4.50 6.22 1.53
CA GLY A 217 3.90 7.33 2.28
C GLY A 217 2.92 6.84 3.36
N VAL A 218 2.09 5.84 3.04
CA VAL A 218 1.16 5.19 3.99
C VAL A 218 1.94 4.50 5.11
N ILE A 219 2.99 3.76 4.77
CA ILE A 219 3.88 3.09 5.74
C ILE A 219 4.57 4.12 6.64
N CYS A 220 5.02 5.24 6.11
CA CYS A 220 5.61 6.32 6.90
C CYS A 220 4.59 6.98 7.84
N ALA A 221 3.35 7.18 7.39
CA ALA A 221 2.28 7.75 8.20
C ALA A 221 1.83 6.83 9.35
N ILE A 222 1.97 5.50 9.21
CA ILE A 222 1.63 4.56 10.29
C ILE A 222 2.79 4.31 11.27
N ASN A 223 4.00 4.81 11.02
CA ASN A 223 5.16 4.48 11.86
C ASN A 223 4.98 4.87 13.34
N GLU A 224 4.31 5.98 13.62
CA GLU A 224 4.04 6.43 15.00
C GLU A 224 3.17 5.41 15.78
N TYR A 225 2.32 4.65 15.09
CA TYR A 225 1.46 3.62 15.68
C TYR A 225 2.27 2.49 16.31
N SER A 226 3.39 2.13 15.69
CA SER A 226 4.25 1.03 16.15
C SER A 226 4.72 1.18 17.59
N LEU A 227 4.87 2.42 18.05
CA LEU A 227 5.33 2.76 19.40
C LEU A 227 4.30 3.57 20.19
N ARG A 228 3.09 3.78 19.65
CA ARG A 228 2.07 4.70 20.18
C ARG A 228 2.63 6.08 20.51
N SER A 229 3.52 6.57 19.66
CA SER A 229 4.13 7.89 19.81
C SER A 229 3.26 8.97 19.17
N VAL A 230 3.46 10.21 19.60
CA VAL A 230 2.91 11.39 18.93
C VAL A 230 4.05 12.36 18.66
N ILE A 231 4.46 12.46 17.40
CA ILE A 231 5.43 13.43 16.92
C ILE A 231 4.67 14.72 16.61
N PRO A 232 5.13 15.88 17.13
CA PRO A 232 4.47 17.17 16.89
C PRO A 232 4.23 17.45 15.40
N CYS A 233 3.05 17.99 15.06
CA CYS A 233 2.71 18.34 13.67
C CYS A 233 3.74 19.28 13.04
N ALA A 234 4.29 20.22 13.81
CA ALA A 234 5.34 21.12 13.33
C ALA A 234 6.60 20.39 12.84
N ILE A 235 6.90 19.19 13.36
CA ILE A 235 8.00 18.35 12.88
C ILE A 235 7.52 17.47 11.72
N MET A 236 6.33 16.88 11.83
CA MET A 236 5.82 15.96 10.81
C MET A 236 5.45 16.65 9.48
N GLU A 237 5.16 17.95 9.54
CA GLU A 237 4.85 18.80 8.39
C GLU A 237 6.04 19.65 7.94
N ASP A 238 7.18 19.52 8.63
CA ASP A 238 8.42 20.18 8.24
C ASP A 238 8.92 19.67 6.88
N HIS A 239 9.57 20.56 6.13
CA HIS A 239 10.17 20.24 4.83
C HIS A 239 11.15 19.07 4.91
N ASP A 240 11.94 18.99 5.98
CA ASP A 240 12.97 17.96 6.11
C ASP A 240 12.36 16.59 6.41
N MET A 241 11.24 16.55 7.15
CA MET A 241 10.47 15.30 7.32
C MET A 241 9.92 14.80 5.99
N ARG A 242 9.37 15.69 5.16
CA ARG A 242 8.89 15.31 3.83
C ARG A 242 10.02 14.83 2.93
N THR A 243 11.19 15.47 3.00
CA THR A 243 12.39 15.02 2.29
C THR A 243 12.79 13.61 2.72
N MET A 244 12.86 13.33 4.03
CA MET A 244 13.17 11.99 4.54
C MET A 244 12.19 10.92 4.03
N TRP A 245 10.88 11.20 4.02
CA TRP A 245 9.88 10.27 3.49
C TRP A 245 10.08 10.00 2.01
N ASN A 246 10.44 11.02 1.24
CA ASN A 246 10.72 10.87 -0.19
C ASN A 246 11.94 9.97 -0.42
N GLU A 247 13.03 10.18 0.33
CA GLU A 247 14.23 9.35 0.21
C GLU A 247 13.97 7.88 0.60
N VAL A 248 13.19 7.64 1.67
CA VAL A 248 12.76 6.28 2.04
C VAL A 248 11.98 5.62 0.90
N ASN A 249 11.12 6.38 0.23
CA ASN A 249 10.32 5.89 -0.88
C ASN A 249 11.17 5.55 -2.11
N VAL A 250 12.15 6.39 -2.44
CA VAL A 250 13.13 6.11 -3.50
C VAL A 250 13.88 4.82 -3.19
N ILE A 251 14.44 4.70 -1.99
CA ILE A 251 15.20 3.50 -1.56
C ILE A 251 14.33 2.24 -1.63
N ALA A 252 13.07 2.31 -1.21
CA ALA A 252 12.15 1.18 -1.24
C ALA A 252 11.62 0.83 -2.65
N SER A 253 11.72 1.76 -3.60
CA SER A 253 11.25 1.59 -4.99
C SER A 253 12.34 1.18 -5.97
N MET A 254 13.62 1.29 -5.59
CA MET A 254 14.78 0.85 -6.37
C MET A 254 15.06 -0.64 -6.21
#